data_AF-A0A0F8VY21-F1
#
_entry.id   AF-A0A0F8VY21-F1
#
_cell.length_a   1.000
_cell.length_b   1.000
_cell.length_c   1.000
_cell.angle_alpha   90.00
_cell.angle_beta   90.00
_cell.angle_gamma   90.00
#
_symmetry.space_group_name_H-M   'P 1'
#
loop_
_entity.id
_entity.type
_entity.pdbx_description
1 polymer ?
#
loop_
_entity_poly.entity_id
_entity_poly.type
_entity_poly.pdbx_seq_one_letter_code
_entity_poly.pdbx_strand_id
1 'polypeptide(L)'
;HLYLYRVHFKWKEKEIQLTAKSLDLTHPYFVSIKDIVLPQDKKLIIDPSDDDIRKTFGETNHIMIPFQAVILIEELLEEGKTSIMHLNNVGEEKTGKKKGEQKEKPL
;
A
#
# COMPACT_ATOMS: atom_id res chain seq x y z
N HIS A 1 -20.70 1.33 -13.28
CA HIS A 1 -19.81 0.16 -13.34
C HIS A 1 -19.15 -0.02 -11.97
N LEU A 2 -19.17 -1.23 -11.42
CA LEU A 2 -18.78 -1.60 -10.04
C LEU A 2 -17.34 -2.13 -9.99
N TYR A 3 -16.42 -1.48 -10.69
CA TYR A 3 -15.02 -1.92 -10.73
C TYR A 3 -14.13 -0.88 -10.06
N LEU A 4 -13.17 -1.36 -9.29
CA LEU A 4 -12.07 -0.57 -8.75
C LEU A 4 -10.79 -0.99 -9.46
N TYR A 5 -9.95 -0.01 -9.79
CA TYR A 5 -8.64 -0.24 -10.37
C TYR A 5 -7.59 0.01 -9.31
N ARG A 6 -6.72 -0.98 -9.08
CA ARG A 6 -5.56 -0.81 -8.22
C ARG A 6 -4.33 -0.69 -9.10
N VAL A 7 -3.61 0.42 -8.95
CA VAL A 7 -2.42 0.73 -9.74
C VAL A 7 -1.22 0.77 -8.82
N HIS A 8 -0.23 -0.07 -9.12
CA HIS A 8 1.08 -0.09 -8.48
C HIS A 8 2.08 0.62 -9.36
N PHE A 9 2.81 1.59 -8.81
CA PHE A 9 3.77 2.38 -9.58
C PHE A 9 4.94 2.87 -8.73
N LYS A 10 6.05 3.17 -9.38
CA LYS A 10 7.23 3.77 -8.73
C LYS A 10 7.07 5.28 -8.59
N TRP A 11 7.33 5.81 -7.41
CA TRP A 11 7.38 7.24 -7.13
C TRP A 11 8.43 7.55 -6.07
N LYS A 12 9.38 8.44 -6.38
CA LYS A 12 10.49 8.82 -5.49
C LYS A 12 11.18 7.61 -4.83
N GLU A 13 11.56 6.63 -5.65
CA GLU A 13 12.23 5.39 -5.23
C GLU A 13 11.39 4.45 -4.35
N LYS A 14 10.12 4.78 -4.08
CA LYS A 14 9.17 3.92 -3.39
C LYS A 14 8.18 3.30 -4.37
N GLU A 15 7.67 2.13 -4.02
CA GLU A 15 6.50 1.55 -4.68
C GLU A 15 5.24 2.06 -3.96
N ILE A 16 4.32 2.62 -4.74
CA ILE A 16 3.06 3.18 -4.27
C ILE A 16 1.92 2.40 -4.88
N GLN A 17 0.88 2.20 -4.09
CA GLN A 17 -0.36 1.57 -4.51
C GLN A 17 -1.52 2.56 -4.32
N LEU A 18 -2.25 2.84 -5.39
CA LEU A 18 -3.50 3.63 -5.33
C LEU A 18 -4.67 2.84 -5.89
N THR A 19 -5.83 3.02 -5.28
CA THR A 19 -7.10 2.47 -5.79
C THR A 19 -7.94 3.61 -6.35
N ALA A 20 -8.59 3.42 -7.50
CA ALA A 20 -9.36 4.43 -8.21
C ALA A 20 -10.60 3.82 -8.86
N LYS A 21 -11.64 4.63 -9.11
CA LYS A 21 -12.88 4.15 -9.76
C LYS A 21 -12.83 4.23 -11.29
N SER A 22 -11.88 4.99 -11.82
CA SER A 22 -11.74 5.20 -13.26
C SER A 22 -10.28 5.06 -13.67
N LEU A 23 -10.08 4.31 -14.76
CA LEU A 23 -8.82 4.11 -15.45
C LEU A 23 -8.98 4.54 -16.91
N ASP A 24 -8.03 5.31 -17.41
CA ASP A 24 -7.97 5.77 -18.79
C ASP A 24 -6.56 5.52 -19.36
N LEU A 25 -6.51 4.70 -20.41
CA LEU A 25 -5.30 4.28 -21.12
C LEU A 25 -5.18 4.90 -22.52
N THR A 26 -6.01 5.89 -22.86
CA THR A 26 -6.04 6.50 -24.20
C THR A 26 -4.83 7.40 -24.48
N HIS A 27 -4.20 7.94 -23.44
CA HIS A 27 -3.01 8.76 -23.61
C HIS A 27 -1.78 7.87 -23.89
N PRO A 28 -1.00 8.12 -24.96
CA PRO A 28 0.07 7.21 -25.40
C PRO A 28 1.21 6.99 -24.40
N TYR A 29 1.39 7.92 -23.46
CA TYR A 29 2.50 7.92 -22.50
C TYR A 29 2.07 7.80 -21.03
N PHE A 30 0.78 7.91 -20.75
CA PHE A 30 0.31 8.04 -19.37
C PHE A 30 -0.89 7.15 -19.12
N VAL A 31 -0.87 6.48 -17.98
CA VAL A 31 -2.02 5.85 -17.36
C VAL A 31 -2.70 6.90 -16.49
N SER A 32 -3.93 7.23 -16.83
CA SER A 32 -4.74 8.18 -16.07
C SER A 32 -5.65 7.45 -15.09
N ILE A 33 -5.64 7.85 -13.82
CA ILE A 33 -6.60 7.39 -12.83
C ILE A 33 -7.38 8.55 -12.22
N LYS A 34 -8.67 8.36 -11.99
CA LYS A 34 -9.57 9.36 -11.40
C LYS A 34 -10.41 8.76 -10.28
N ASP A 35 -10.90 9.64 -9.41
CA ASP A 35 -11.74 9.27 -8.26
C ASP A 35 -11.02 8.28 -7.33
N ILE A 36 -9.89 8.72 -6.78
CA ILE A 36 -9.03 7.93 -5.90
C ILE A 36 -9.79 7.57 -4.62
N VAL A 37 -9.74 6.29 -4.28
CA VAL A 37 -10.29 5.77 -3.03
C VAL A 37 -9.19 5.79 -1.97
N LEU A 38 -9.23 6.79 -1.11
CA LEU A 38 -8.34 6.87 0.03
C LEU A 38 -8.85 5.98 1.18
N PRO A 39 -7.94 5.39 1.98
CA PRO A 39 -8.32 4.78 3.26
C PRO A 39 -9.15 5.78 4.09
N GLN A 40 -10.06 5.27 4.93
CA GLN A 40 -10.79 6.10 5.91
C GLN A 40 -10.09 6.00 7.27
N ASP A 41 -10.14 7.06 8.09
CA ASP A 41 -9.42 7.21 9.37
C ASP A 41 -9.87 6.25 10.50
N LYS A 42 -10.55 5.15 10.18
CA LYS A 42 -11.19 4.29 11.18
C LYS A 42 -10.25 3.34 11.93
N LYS A 43 -8.93 3.40 11.74
CA LYS A 43 -7.97 2.61 12.53
C LYS A 43 -7.19 3.52 13.47
N LEU A 44 -7.21 3.18 14.77
CA LEU A 44 -6.45 3.79 15.87
C LEU A 44 -4.92 3.74 15.65
N ILE A 45 -4.47 3.02 14.62
CA ILE A 45 -3.09 2.91 14.16
C ILE A 45 -3.09 3.37 12.71
N ILE A 46 -2.52 4.54 12.45
CA ILE A 46 -2.31 5.07 11.09
C ILE A 46 -0.97 4.52 10.61
N ASP A 47 -0.95 3.82 9.48
CA ASP A 47 0.29 3.48 8.80
C ASP A 47 0.94 4.79 8.31
N PRO A 48 2.21 5.09 8.64
CA PRO A 48 2.89 6.29 8.13
C PRO A 48 2.84 6.41 6.59
N SER A 49 2.78 5.28 5.90
CA SER A 49 2.65 5.21 4.43
C SER A 49 1.29 5.74 3.97
N ASP A 50 0.21 5.49 4.72
CA ASP A 50 -1.13 6.01 4.41
C ASP A 50 -1.19 7.54 4.59
N ASP A 51 -0.48 8.07 5.60
CA ASP A 51 -0.43 9.50 5.88
C ASP A 51 0.36 10.25 4.79
N ASP A 52 1.48 9.69 4.33
CA ASP A 52 2.25 10.21 3.18
C ASP A 52 1.42 10.20 1.88
N ILE A 53 0.67 9.11 1.63
CA ILE A 53 -0.24 9.00 0.48
C ILE A 53 -1.30 10.09 0.54
N ARG A 54 -1.92 10.32 1.70
CA ARG A 54 -2.95 11.36 1.87
C ARG A 54 -2.39 12.76 1.72
N LYS A 55 -1.23 13.06 2.30
CA LYS A 55 -0.56 14.35 2.13
C LYS A 55 -0.20 14.62 0.66
N THR A 56 0.18 13.57 -0.06
CA THR A 56 0.63 13.71 -1.46
C THR A 56 -0.53 13.74 -2.44
N PHE A 57 -1.53 12.90 -2.26
CA PHE A 57 -2.57 12.62 -3.26
C PHE A 57 -4.00 12.92 -2.75
N GLY A 58 -4.15 13.37 -1.50
CA GLY A 58 -5.45 13.50 -0.84
C GLY A 58 -6.41 14.51 -1.47
N GLU A 59 -5.87 15.55 -2.09
CA GLU A 59 -6.64 16.59 -2.77
C GLU A 59 -6.69 16.38 -4.30
N THR A 60 -6.08 15.30 -4.80
CA THR A 60 -5.91 15.07 -6.23
C THR A 60 -7.08 14.26 -6.80
N ASN A 61 -7.82 14.87 -7.72
CA ASN A 61 -8.94 14.21 -8.41
C ASN A 61 -8.50 13.34 -9.60
N HIS A 62 -7.34 13.63 -10.21
CA HIS A 62 -6.83 12.97 -11.42
C HIS A 62 -5.31 12.90 -11.36
N ILE A 63 -4.75 11.71 -11.55
CA ILE A 63 -3.31 11.49 -11.67
C ILE A 63 -3.01 10.93 -13.06
N MET A 64 -1.96 11.45 -13.69
CA MET A 64 -1.37 10.89 -14.90
C MET A 64 -0.02 10.27 -14.55
N ILE A 65 0.03 8.94 -14.54
CA ILE A 65 1.22 8.16 -14.19
C ILE A 65 1.93 7.79 -15.49
N PRO A 66 3.23 8.11 -15.66
CA PRO A 66 3.95 7.68 -16.85
C PRO A 66 3.89 6.17 -17.00
N PHE A 67 3.63 5.66 -18.21
CA PHE A 67 3.40 4.23 -18.44
C PHE A 67 4.59 3.38 -17.95
N GLN A 68 5.83 3.86 -18.13
CA GLN A 68 7.04 3.19 -17.67
C GLN A 68 7.18 3.11 -16.13
N ALA A 69 6.46 3.93 -15.38
CA ALA A 69 6.48 3.90 -13.92
C ALA A 69 5.46 2.91 -13.35
N VAL A 70 4.50 2.46 -14.17
CA VAL A 70 3.48 1.48 -13.77
C VAL A 70 4.10 0.09 -13.71
N ILE A 71 3.87 -0.60 -12.60
CA ILE A 71 4.36 -1.95 -12.33
C ILE A 71 3.24 -2.97 -12.60
N LEU A 72 2.03 -2.70 -12.09
CA LEU A 72 0.87 -3.58 -12.19
C LEU A 72 -0.43 -2.78 -12.13
N ILE A 73 -1.42 -3.19 -12.93
CA ILE A 73 -2.80 -2.71 -12.85
C ILE A 73 -3.69 -3.92 -12.60
N GLU A 74 -4.48 -3.86 -11.54
CA GLU A 74 -5.50 -4.87 -11.21
C GLU A 74 -6.88 -4.26 -11.42
N GLU A 75 -7.78 -5.02 -12.03
CA GLU A 75 -9.21 -4.73 -12.04
C GLU A 75 -9.88 -5.58 -10.96
N LEU A 76 -10.53 -4.91 -10.02
CA LEU A 76 -11.16 -5.51 -8.85
C LEU A 76 -12.67 -5.32 -8.96
N LEU A 77 -13.43 -6.35 -8.63
CA LEU A 77 -14.86 -6.18 -8.36
C LEU A 77 -15.02 -5.34 -7.09
N GLU A 78 -15.90 -4.35 -7.11
CA GLU A 78 -16.34 -3.63 -5.90
C GLU A 78 -17.24 -4.57 -5.08
N GLU A 79 -16.65 -5.64 -4.54
CA GLU A 79 -17.34 -6.53 -3.61
C GLU A 79 -17.58 -5.75 -2.30
N GLY A 80 -18.84 -5.55 -1.97
CA GLY A 80 -19.23 -4.96 -0.70
C GLY A 80 -18.61 -5.76 0.46
N LYS A 81 -17.60 -5.16 1.10
CA LYS A 81 -16.94 -5.63 2.35
C LYS A 81 -16.28 -7.01 2.25
N THR A 82 -15.10 -7.10 1.65
CA THR A 82 -14.22 -8.27 1.85
C THR A 82 -12.99 -7.85 2.65
N SER A 83 -12.93 -8.37 3.88
CA SER A 83 -11.89 -8.18 4.89
C SER A 83 -10.50 -8.46 4.33
N ILE A 84 -9.61 -7.47 4.35
CA ILE A 84 -8.20 -7.66 4.00
C ILE A 84 -7.53 -8.51 5.10
N MET A 85 -7.26 -9.78 4.81
CA MET A 85 -6.27 -10.58 5.52
C MET A 85 -4.91 -9.90 5.38
N HIS A 86 -4.30 -9.51 6.49
CA HIS A 86 -2.90 -9.09 6.51
C HIS A 86 -2.02 -10.35 6.38
N LEU A 87 -1.28 -10.50 5.28
CA LEU A 87 -0.15 -11.43 5.22
C LEU A 87 1.04 -10.76 5.93
N ASN A 88 1.35 -11.22 7.14
CA ASN A 88 2.62 -10.92 7.77
C ASN A 88 3.69 -11.82 7.12
N ASN A 89 4.64 -11.23 6.39
CA ASN A 89 5.85 -11.94 5.99
C ASN A 89 6.70 -12.19 7.24
N VAL A 90 6.77 -13.46 7.65
CA VAL A 90 7.74 -13.95 8.64
C VAL A 90 9.08 -14.09 7.94
N GLY A 91 10.09 -13.37 8.39
CA GLY A 91 11.43 -13.51 7.82
C GLY A 91 12.49 -12.58 8.37
N GLU A 92 12.72 -12.56 9.69
CA GLU A 92 14.06 -12.26 10.22
C GLU A 92 14.33 -13.12 11.47
N GLU A 93 14.92 -14.29 11.26
CA GLU A 93 15.60 -15.01 12.33
C GLU A 93 17.02 -14.43 12.45
N LYS A 94 17.20 -13.46 13.33
CA LYS A 94 18.52 -12.98 13.73
C LYS A 94 18.96 -13.72 14.99
N THR A 95 19.99 -14.53 14.78
CA THR A 95 20.80 -15.25 15.75
C THR A 95 21.40 -14.31 16.80
N GLY A 96 21.37 -14.70 18.08
CA GLY A 96 21.78 -13.83 19.19
C GLY A 96 22.07 -14.57 20.50
N LYS A 97 23.13 -15.36 20.48
CA LYS A 97 23.90 -15.97 21.59
C LYS A 97 23.87 -15.22 22.94
N LYS A 98 23.53 -15.90 24.05
CA LYS A 98 24.14 -15.64 25.38
C LYS A 98 24.45 -16.95 26.10
N LYS A 99 25.75 -17.19 26.32
CA LYS A 99 26.32 -18.15 27.28
C LYS A 99 26.24 -17.55 28.69
N GLY A 100 25.80 -18.38 29.63
CA GLY A 100 26.31 -18.51 31.01
C GLY A 100 26.19 -17.32 31.98
N GLU A 101 25.47 -17.55 33.08
CA GLU A 101 26.03 -17.40 34.43
C GLU A 101 25.11 -18.08 35.45
N GLN A 102 25.60 -19.17 36.04
CA GLN A 102 25.10 -19.71 37.29
C GLN A 102 25.51 -18.75 38.41
N LYS A 103 24.57 -18.33 39.25
CA LYS A 103 24.86 -17.89 40.61
C LYS A 103 23.85 -18.51 41.57
N GLU A 104 24.40 -19.21 42.55
CA GLU A 104 23.78 -19.81 43.71
C GLU A 104 22.81 -18.85 44.41
N LYS A 105 21.76 -19.40 45.04
CA LYS A 105 21.05 -18.72 46.11
C LYS A 105 20.91 -19.66 47.32
N PRO A 106 21.03 -19.11 48.54
CA PRO A 106 21.22 -19.87 49.76
C PRO A 106 19.90 -20.25 50.42
N LEU A 107 19.91 -21.35 51.18
CA LEU A 107 19.18 -21.58 52.43
C LEU A 107 19.84 -22.73 53.19
#